data_AF-A0AA36MPR3-F1
#
_entry.id   AF-A0AA36MPR3-F1
#
_cell.length_a   1.000
_cell.length_b   1.000
_cell.length_c   1.000
_cell.angle_alpha   90.00
_cell.angle_beta   90.00
_cell.angle_gamma   90.00
#
_symmetry.space_group_name_H-M   'P 1'
#
loop_
_entity.id
_entity.type
_entity.pdbx_description
1 polymer ?
#
loop_
_entity_poly.entity_id
_entity_poly.type
_entity_poly.pdbx_seq_one_letter_code
_entity_poly.pdbx_strand_id
1 'polypeptide(L)'
;MEVDGAVHSTGPRLVRAAMRRTARCLMDGQARERAQERMAAKEAEAVAAIAEKSGSPRDGTLRNAKSAAPISVVELEALAPDQGFAQARLAAEKIHEILGKLKAAKQQNSDDAASFEDCSLRLQKQLLSLRRAHRAMIKFSEQGRMAEVSARKVTETEFANLQTRKYESSVCRAAAGRCRYLLTPELDKLRPLVSGFQAKEDAKVSESEKAGLLTGLIHAELQERISLEEQLKGLEQQKQSEQQKLTDRVKAGAHLTSRMGTLKRALEPLRSLLQGDEPGKEDKAKAANAPEEAEKTGDGAAEPPAKRLKEAEAAERMRADAAEVEANRRGALRELEEFRRQSQLWAAEQGAAEADSSRLLAANEALTKENEELCCRLQTMAPKSDTEEAYLAAINAAEQWVLYHAGMPLEGSSMPYLRGVTVYFQEFSASLVPLVLATNPRQLRSAAAAVESCELARATLQCFRLCDAQCCGYLSWDAEEVCDLVHAVFQRKGLPTPSKDLQHLMFTKFDEDLSGRLCAQDCLCLVDALFRAVLSSPAAVSARMTEQAPEGPIVSPGSDLSGLPGKWTSWHSHACSGDSKRMLVASSV
;
A
#
# COMPACT_ATOMS: atom_id res chain seq x y z
N MET A 1 35.32 37.52 6.95
CA MET A 1 34.79 38.20 8.16
C MET A 1 33.30 37.90 8.23
N GLU A 2 32.73 37.88 9.42
CA GLU A 2 31.28 37.84 9.71
C GLU A 2 30.48 36.69 9.04
N VAL A 3 30.09 35.70 9.85
CA VAL A 3 29.15 34.63 9.49
C VAL A 3 28.16 34.45 10.65
N ASP A 4 27.19 35.34 10.72
CA ASP A 4 25.96 35.19 11.48
C ASP A 4 24.83 34.75 10.52
N GLY A 5 23.77 34.06 10.93
CA GLY A 5 23.43 33.62 12.29
C GLY A 5 21.92 33.39 12.43
N ALA A 6 21.35 32.40 11.72
CA ALA A 6 19.89 32.19 11.70
C ALA A 6 19.48 30.72 11.47
N VAL A 7 19.30 29.95 12.56
CA VAL A 7 18.75 28.57 12.51
C VAL A 7 17.72 28.38 13.64
N HIS A 8 16.45 28.74 13.40
CA HIS A 8 15.36 28.59 14.38
C HIS A 8 14.03 28.11 13.74
N SER A 9 13.38 27.14 14.41
CA SER A 9 11.92 26.89 14.48
C SER A 9 11.06 26.45 13.27
N THR A 10 11.56 25.62 12.33
CA THR A 10 10.69 25.02 11.27
C THR A 10 9.81 23.82 11.71
N GLY A 11 10.20 23.08 12.75
CA GLY A 11 9.54 21.82 13.17
C GLY A 11 8.00 21.88 13.37
N PRO A 12 7.46 22.84 14.15
CA PRO A 12 6.01 22.88 14.45
C PRO A 12 5.09 23.19 13.26
N ARG A 13 5.65 23.68 12.14
CA ARG A 13 4.91 23.91 10.89
C ARG A 13 4.82 22.63 10.06
N LEU A 14 5.90 21.84 9.97
CA LEU A 14 5.94 20.56 9.26
C LEU A 14 4.97 19.52 9.84
N VAL A 15 4.91 19.36 11.17
CA VAL A 15 3.96 18.43 11.83
C VAL A 15 2.51 18.81 11.54
N ARG A 16 2.16 20.11 11.60
CA ARG A 16 0.83 20.60 11.25
C ARG A 16 0.50 20.43 9.77
N ALA A 17 1.48 20.59 8.87
CA ALA A 17 1.30 20.32 7.45
C ALA A 17 1.04 18.82 7.17
N ALA A 18 1.78 17.93 7.84
CA ALA A 18 1.56 16.48 7.76
C ALA A 18 0.16 16.09 8.23
N MET A 19 -0.25 16.51 9.44
CA MET A 19 -1.60 16.24 9.97
C MET A 19 -2.72 16.75 9.04
N ARG A 20 -2.56 17.94 8.45
CA ARG A 20 -3.52 18.49 7.47
C ARG A 20 -3.61 17.65 6.19
N ARG A 21 -2.51 17.03 5.73
CA ARG A 21 -2.54 16.08 4.60
C ARG A 21 -3.26 14.79 4.98
N THR A 22 -2.94 14.18 6.13
CA THR A 22 -3.60 12.95 6.60
C THR A 22 -5.11 13.15 6.80
N ALA A 23 -5.51 14.27 7.40
CA ALA A 23 -6.92 14.63 7.57
C ALA A 23 -7.64 14.81 6.22
N ARG A 24 -6.99 15.43 5.22
CA ARG A 24 -7.58 15.55 3.87
C ARG A 24 -7.78 14.18 3.22
N CYS A 25 -6.77 13.30 3.25
CA CYS A 25 -6.89 11.95 2.70
C CYS A 25 -8.00 11.12 3.37
N LEU A 26 -8.23 11.28 4.68
CA LEU A 26 -9.35 10.63 5.38
C LEU A 26 -10.72 11.17 4.92
N MET A 27 -10.85 12.49 4.75
CA MET A 27 -12.08 13.11 4.22
C MET A 27 -12.34 12.72 2.76
N ASP A 28 -11.31 12.67 1.92
CA ASP A 28 -11.40 12.21 0.53
C ASP A 28 -11.80 10.72 0.44
N GLY A 29 -11.35 9.90 1.39
CA GLY A 29 -11.78 8.50 1.56
C GLY A 29 -13.26 8.40 1.89
N GLN A 30 -13.73 9.10 2.92
CA GLN A 30 -15.17 9.12 3.30
C GLN A 30 -16.06 9.71 2.20
N ALA A 31 -15.54 10.66 1.40
CA ALA A 31 -16.27 11.19 0.25
C ALA A 31 -16.44 10.16 -0.88
N ARG A 32 -15.42 9.31 -1.12
CA ARG A 32 -15.49 8.20 -2.08
C ARG A 32 -16.41 7.08 -1.61
N GLU A 33 -16.33 6.71 -0.33
CA GLU A 33 -17.21 5.72 0.31
C GLU A 33 -18.69 6.11 0.17
N ARG A 34 -19.04 7.36 0.55
CA ARG A 34 -20.39 7.91 0.36
C ARG A 34 -20.82 8.05 -1.11
N ALA A 35 -19.87 8.17 -2.05
CA ALA A 35 -20.17 8.15 -3.48
C ALA A 35 -20.49 6.71 -3.96
N GLN A 36 -19.79 5.71 -3.46
CA GLN A 36 -20.07 4.29 -3.73
C GLN A 36 -21.41 3.85 -3.12
N GLU A 37 -21.71 4.22 -1.88
CA GLU A 37 -23.03 4.01 -1.25
C GLU A 37 -24.17 4.58 -2.11
N ARG A 38 -24.00 5.81 -2.63
CA ARG A 38 -24.98 6.48 -3.50
C ARG A 38 -25.12 5.84 -4.88
N MET A 39 -24.08 5.18 -5.39
CA MET A 39 -24.18 4.42 -6.64
C MET A 39 -24.91 3.09 -6.40
N ALA A 40 -24.53 2.34 -5.37
CA ALA A 40 -25.18 1.09 -4.99
C ALA A 40 -26.68 1.29 -4.66
N ALA A 41 -27.03 2.38 -3.98
CA ALA A 41 -28.43 2.74 -3.71
C ALA A 41 -29.23 2.99 -5.01
N LYS A 42 -28.64 3.66 -6.00
CA LYS A 42 -29.27 3.88 -7.32
C LYS A 42 -29.41 2.61 -8.15
N GLU A 43 -28.43 1.70 -8.05
CA GLU A 43 -28.52 0.39 -8.70
C GLU A 43 -29.62 -0.47 -8.07
N ALA A 44 -29.74 -0.46 -6.73
CA ALA A 44 -30.85 -1.11 -6.03
C ALA A 44 -32.22 -0.50 -6.39
N GLU A 45 -32.32 0.83 -6.46
CA GLU A 45 -33.53 1.55 -6.92
C GLU A 45 -33.89 1.19 -8.37
N ALA A 46 -32.91 1.11 -9.27
CA ALA A 46 -33.11 0.72 -10.66
C ALA A 46 -33.59 -0.74 -10.79
N VAL A 47 -33.03 -1.67 -10.00
CA VAL A 47 -33.46 -3.07 -9.95
C VAL A 47 -34.89 -3.17 -9.40
N ALA A 48 -35.23 -2.44 -8.34
CA ALA A 48 -36.59 -2.38 -7.81
C ALA A 48 -37.61 -1.82 -8.84
N ALA A 49 -37.25 -0.76 -9.56
CA ALA A 49 -38.09 -0.17 -10.61
C ALA A 49 -38.26 -1.07 -11.85
N ILE A 50 -37.35 -2.03 -12.08
CA ILE A 50 -37.51 -3.09 -13.08
C ILE A 50 -38.45 -4.17 -12.54
N ALA A 51 -38.31 -4.56 -11.27
CA ALA A 51 -39.17 -5.55 -10.61
C ALA A 51 -40.64 -5.11 -10.57
N GLU A 52 -40.94 -3.88 -10.14
CA GLU A 52 -42.33 -3.36 -10.15
C GLU A 52 -42.96 -3.37 -11.55
N LYS A 53 -42.19 -3.02 -12.59
CA LYS A 53 -42.66 -3.04 -13.99
C LYS A 53 -42.94 -4.46 -14.52
N SER A 54 -42.41 -5.50 -13.87
CA SER A 54 -42.72 -6.90 -14.17
C SER A 54 -43.93 -7.46 -13.39
N GLY A 55 -44.45 -6.71 -12.40
CA GLY A 55 -45.27 -7.25 -11.31
C GLY A 55 -46.71 -6.73 -11.20
N SER A 56 -47.41 -6.38 -12.29
CA SER A 56 -48.84 -5.99 -12.19
C SER A 56 -49.66 -6.26 -13.47
N PRO A 57 -50.47 -7.34 -13.53
CA PRO A 57 -51.50 -7.49 -14.55
C PRO A 57 -52.67 -6.55 -14.24
N ARG A 58 -52.64 -5.32 -14.78
CA ARG A 58 -53.70 -4.33 -14.55
C ARG A 58 -54.83 -4.49 -15.57
N ASP A 59 -56.01 -4.82 -15.06
CA ASP A 59 -57.24 -5.00 -15.85
C ASP A 59 -57.78 -3.67 -16.41
N GLY A 60 -58.56 -3.74 -17.50
CA GLY A 60 -59.45 -2.66 -17.93
C GLY A 60 -59.10 -1.84 -19.19
N THR A 61 -59.73 -2.21 -20.31
CA THR A 61 -60.52 -1.28 -21.17
C THR A 61 -59.82 -0.37 -22.21
N LEU A 62 -59.76 -0.90 -23.46
CA LEU A 62 -60.10 -0.25 -24.74
C LEU A 62 -59.55 1.17 -25.11
N ARG A 63 -58.80 1.24 -26.24
CA ARG A 63 -59.37 1.74 -27.52
C ARG A 63 -58.45 1.52 -28.75
N ASN A 64 -59.05 1.02 -29.84
CA ASN A 64 -58.70 1.16 -31.26
C ASN A 64 -57.23 1.31 -31.70
N ALA A 65 -56.61 0.17 -32.05
CA ALA A 65 -55.78 0.07 -33.26
C ALA A 65 -56.15 -1.25 -33.98
N LYS A 66 -56.15 -1.27 -35.31
CA LYS A 66 -56.72 -2.37 -36.12
C LYS A 66 -55.60 -3.15 -36.84
N SER A 67 -55.77 -4.47 -36.93
CA SER A 67 -55.13 -5.32 -37.95
C SER A 67 -53.60 -5.56 -37.89
N ALA A 68 -53.11 -6.07 -36.76
CA ALA A 68 -52.18 -7.20 -36.79
C ALA A 68 -52.45 -8.06 -35.55
N ALA A 69 -52.91 -9.30 -35.72
CA ALA A 69 -53.12 -10.19 -34.58
C ALA A 69 -51.74 -10.65 -34.09
N PRO A 70 -51.28 -10.29 -32.88
CA PRO A 70 -50.10 -10.92 -32.33
C PRO A 70 -50.43 -12.40 -32.16
N ILE A 71 -49.59 -13.28 -32.73
CA ILE A 71 -49.58 -14.67 -32.32
C ILE A 71 -49.26 -14.63 -30.83
N SER A 72 -50.23 -14.96 -29.98
CA SER A 72 -50.00 -15.11 -28.56
C SER A 72 -48.98 -16.24 -28.39
N VAL A 73 -47.73 -15.85 -28.21
CA VAL A 73 -46.67 -16.74 -27.75
C VAL A 73 -47.12 -17.16 -26.37
N VAL A 74 -47.83 -18.30 -26.31
CA VAL A 74 -48.25 -18.92 -25.06
C VAL A 74 -46.98 -19.06 -24.24
N GLU A 75 -46.88 -18.23 -23.20
CA GLU A 75 -45.71 -18.15 -22.37
C GLU A 75 -45.64 -19.48 -21.63
N LEU A 76 -44.74 -20.36 -22.09
CA LEU A 76 -44.54 -21.65 -21.45
C LEU A 76 -44.06 -21.33 -20.03
N GLU A 77 -44.95 -21.54 -19.06
CA GLU A 77 -44.63 -21.51 -17.63
C GLU A 77 -43.29 -22.23 -17.42
N ALA A 78 -42.40 -21.60 -16.65
CA ALA A 78 -41.03 -22.05 -16.48
C ALA A 78 -40.96 -23.30 -15.58
N LEU A 79 -41.40 -24.43 -16.15
CA LEU A 79 -41.28 -25.79 -15.60
C LEU A 79 -39.89 -25.96 -15.02
N ALA A 80 -39.78 -26.31 -13.73
CA ALA A 80 -38.49 -26.48 -13.09
C ALA A 80 -37.61 -27.49 -13.89
N PRO A 81 -36.28 -27.33 -13.93
CA PRO A 81 -35.42 -28.15 -14.79
C PRO A 81 -35.64 -29.67 -14.59
N ASP A 82 -35.86 -30.11 -13.34
CA ASP A 82 -36.19 -31.50 -13.00
C ASP A 82 -37.50 -31.98 -13.63
N GLN A 83 -38.53 -31.11 -13.68
CA GLN A 83 -39.79 -31.38 -14.37
C GLN A 83 -39.58 -31.47 -15.89
N GLY A 84 -38.66 -30.67 -16.45
CA GLY A 84 -38.25 -30.77 -17.85
C GLY A 84 -37.65 -32.14 -18.19
N PHE A 85 -36.70 -32.63 -17.39
CA PHE A 85 -36.14 -33.97 -17.54
C PHE A 85 -37.19 -35.07 -17.32
N ALA A 86 -38.07 -34.94 -16.32
CA ALA A 86 -39.14 -35.90 -16.06
C ALA A 86 -40.13 -35.99 -17.23
N GLN A 87 -40.56 -34.84 -17.79
CA GLN A 87 -41.43 -34.80 -18.96
C GLN A 87 -40.75 -35.39 -20.20
N ALA A 88 -39.45 -35.16 -20.39
CA ALA A 88 -38.69 -35.75 -21.50
C ALA A 88 -38.66 -37.29 -21.41
N ARG A 89 -38.43 -37.86 -20.22
CA ARG A 89 -38.49 -39.31 -19.97
C ARG A 89 -39.89 -39.88 -20.23
N LEU A 90 -40.92 -39.28 -19.63
CA LEU A 90 -42.32 -39.70 -19.80
C LEU A 90 -42.79 -39.61 -21.27
N ALA A 91 -42.29 -38.65 -22.04
CA ALA A 91 -42.57 -38.56 -23.48
C ALA A 91 -41.85 -39.67 -24.27
N ALA A 92 -40.59 -39.97 -23.95
CA ALA A 92 -39.82 -41.05 -24.58
C ALA A 92 -40.42 -42.44 -24.28
N GLU A 93 -40.81 -42.71 -23.04
CA GLU A 93 -41.49 -43.94 -22.62
C GLU A 93 -42.78 -44.17 -23.44
N LYS A 94 -43.62 -43.13 -23.57
CA LYS A 94 -44.85 -43.19 -24.39
C LYS A 94 -44.56 -43.35 -25.88
N ILE A 95 -43.47 -42.78 -26.40
CA ILE A 95 -43.02 -43.02 -27.78
C ILE A 95 -42.69 -44.50 -27.98
N HIS A 96 -41.93 -45.12 -27.05
CA HIS A 96 -41.62 -46.55 -27.11
C HIS A 96 -42.87 -47.43 -27.00
N GLU A 97 -43.82 -47.10 -26.13
CA GLU A 97 -45.10 -47.80 -26.00
C GLU A 97 -45.91 -47.78 -27.31
N ILE A 98 -46.04 -46.61 -27.95
CA ILE A 98 -46.78 -46.43 -29.20
C ILE A 98 -46.08 -47.17 -30.36
N LEU A 99 -44.74 -47.11 -30.44
CA LEU A 99 -43.97 -47.86 -31.43
C LEU A 99 -44.09 -49.39 -31.23
N GLY A 100 -44.19 -49.85 -29.98
CA GLY A 100 -44.50 -51.25 -29.66
C GLY A 100 -45.86 -51.68 -30.19
N LYS A 101 -46.90 -50.86 -29.99
CA LYS A 101 -48.26 -51.10 -30.50
C LYS A 101 -48.33 -51.12 -32.02
N LEU A 102 -47.70 -50.14 -32.68
CA LEU A 102 -47.57 -50.10 -34.15
C LEU A 102 -46.86 -51.34 -34.71
N LYS A 103 -45.81 -51.83 -34.03
CA LYS A 103 -45.11 -53.06 -34.41
C LYS A 103 -46.00 -54.29 -34.26
N ALA A 104 -46.75 -54.40 -33.16
CA ALA A 104 -47.65 -55.52 -32.90
C ALA A 104 -48.80 -55.59 -33.92
N ALA A 105 -49.47 -54.46 -34.20
CA ALA A 105 -50.52 -54.37 -35.22
C ALA A 105 -50.00 -54.79 -36.61
N LYS A 106 -48.81 -54.33 -37.00
CA LYS A 106 -48.14 -54.74 -38.25
C LYS A 106 -47.84 -56.25 -38.29
N GLN A 107 -47.58 -56.90 -37.16
CA GLN A 107 -47.35 -58.35 -37.09
C GLN A 107 -48.65 -59.18 -37.15
N GLN A 108 -49.80 -58.58 -36.87
CA GLN A 108 -51.10 -59.25 -36.86
C GLN A 108 -51.85 -59.18 -38.21
N ASN A 109 -51.33 -58.43 -39.20
CA ASN A 109 -52.01 -58.15 -40.48
C ASN A 109 -53.46 -57.65 -40.31
N SER A 110 -53.72 -56.88 -39.25
CA SER A 110 -55.02 -56.24 -39.04
C SER A 110 -55.13 -54.97 -39.90
N ASP A 111 -55.99 -54.99 -40.92
CA ASP A 111 -56.30 -53.82 -41.78
C ASP A 111 -57.14 -52.73 -41.05
N ASP A 112 -57.04 -52.65 -39.72
CA ASP A 112 -57.72 -51.66 -38.87
C ASP A 112 -57.00 -50.30 -38.95
N ALA A 113 -57.22 -49.61 -40.08
CA ALA A 113 -56.58 -48.33 -40.40
C ALA A 113 -56.82 -47.24 -39.35
N ALA A 114 -57.95 -47.27 -38.64
CA ALA A 114 -58.27 -46.31 -37.57
C ALA A 114 -57.31 -46.43 -36.38
N SER A 115 -56.91 -47.66 -36.03
CA SER A 115 -55.91 -47.94 -34.99
C SER A 115 -54.53 -47.38 -35.36
N PHE A 116 -54.14 -47.46 -36.63
CA PHE A 116 -52.90 -46.87 -37.13
C PHE A 116 -52.92 -45.33 -37.08
N GLU A 117 -54.02 -44.69 -37.51
CA GLU A 117 -54.12 -43.23 -37.53
C GLU A 117 -54.02 -42.62 -36.12
N ASP A 118 -54.77 -43.14 -35.14
CA ASP A 118 -54.69 -42.68 -33.75
C ASP A 118 -53.29 -42.93 -33.14
N CYS A 119 -52.67 -44.08 -33.40
CA CYS A 119 -51.28 -44.31 -32.99
C CYS A 119 -50.31 -43.29 -33.60
N SER A 120 -50.48 -42.91 -34.87
CA SER A 120 -49.66 -41.89 -35.54
C SER A 120 -49.85 -40.49 -34.92
N LEU A 121 -51.09 -40.11 -34.60
CA LEU A 121 -51.44 -38.84 -33.98
C LEU A 121 -50.92 -38.76 -32.53
N ARG A 122 -51.00 -39.86 -31.78
CA ARG A 122 -50.40 -39.98 -30.43
C ARG A 122 -48.89 -39.84 -30.50
N LEU A 123 -48.22 -40.50 -31.45
CA LEU A 123 -46.78 -40.40 -31.65
C LEU A 123 -46.36 -38.96 -31.96
N GLN A 124 -47.06 -38.28 -32.87
CA GLN A 124 -46.82 -36.87 -33.20
C GLN A 124 -46.98 -35.96 -31.96
N LYS A 125 -48.02 -36.18 -31.14
CA LYS A 125 -48.22 -35.44 -29.87
C LYS A 125 -47.07 -35.64 -28.88
N GLN A 126 -46.56 -36.86 -28.71
CA GLN A 126 -45.40 -37.10 -27.82
C GLN A 126 -44.11 -36.50 -28.37
N LEU A 127 -43.86 -36.58 -29.69
CA LEU A 127 -42.70 -35.94 -30.32
C LEU A 127 -42.72 -34.40 -30.17
N LEU A 128 -43.91 -33.78 -30.20
CA LEU A 128 -44.07 -32.36 -29.90
C LEU A 128 -43.84 -32.04 -28.41
N SER A 129 -44.28 -32.91 -27.49
CA SER A 129 -43.97 -32.79 -26.06
C SER A 129 -42.46 -32.88 -25.78
N LEU A 130 -41.78 -33.88 -26.33
CA LEU A 130 -40.33 -34.06 -26.22
C LEU A 130 -39.56 -32.85 -26.78
N ARG A 131 -39.99 -32.31 -27.93
CA ARG A 131 -39.41 -31.08 -28.51
C ARG A 131 -39.62 -29.84 -27.63
N ARG A 132 -40.72 -29.74 -26.87
CA ARG A 132 -40.95 -28.66 -25.89
C ARG A 132 -40.03 -28.82 -24.68
N ALA A 133 -39.96 -30.02 -24.09
CA ALA A 133 -39.07 -30.32 -22.97
C ALA A 133 -37.59 -30.04 -23.31
N HIS A 134 -37.12 -30.48 -24.48
CA HIS A 134 -35.77 -30.20 -24.97
C HIS A 134 -35.47 -28.70 -25.13
N ARG A 135 -36.42 -27.90 -25.63
CA ARG A 135 -36.28 -26.44 -25.71
C ARG A 135 -36.24 -25.77 -24.33
N ALA A 136 -36.99 -26.27 -23.36
CA ALA A 136 -36.90 -25.79 -21.98
C ALA A 136 -35.52 -26.12 -21.36
N MET A 137 -35.04 -27.35 -21.52
CA MET A 137 -33.72 -27.78 -21.06
C MET A 137 -32.57 -26.94 -21.65
N ILE A 138 -32.63 -26.58 -22.93
CA ILE A 138 -31.66 -25.66 -23.55
C ILE A 138 -31.70 -24.29 -22.85
N LYS A 139 -32.88 -23.69 -22.68
CA LYS A 139 -33.03 -22.40 -21.99
C LYS A 139 -32.46 -22.42 -20.56
N PHE A 140 -32.70 -23.49 -19.80
CA PHE A 140 -32.12 -23.62 -18.45
C PHE A 140 -30.59 -23.81 -18.47
N SER A 141 -30.03 -24.50 -19.46
CA SER A 141 -28.57 -24.60 -19.64
C SER A 141 -27.94 -23.25 -20.01
N GLU A 142 -28.60 -22.46 -20.86
CA GLU A 142 -28.19 -21.10 -21.22
C GLU A 142 -28.28 -20.14 -20.01
N GLN A 143 -29.39 -20.18 -19.26
CA GLN A 143 -29.56 -19.42 -18.01
C GLN A 143 -28.52 -19.81 -16.96
N GLY A 144 -28.23 -21.10 -16.80
CA GLY A 144 -27.19 -21.59 -15.90
C GLY A 144 -25.80 -21.05 -16.26
N ARG A 145 -25.44 -21.07 -17.55
CA ARG A 145 -24.18 -20.47 -18.04
C ARG A 145 -24.12 -18.96 -17.83
N MET A 146 -25.24 -18.23 -18.02
CA MET A 146 -25.29 -16.79 -17.74
C MET A 146 -25.13 -16.49 -16.26
N ALA A 147 -25.77 -17.27 -15.39
CA ALA A 147 -25.62 -17.16 -13.93
C ALA A 147 -24.18 -17.46 -13.49
N GLU A 148 -23.55 -18.50 -14.05
CA GLU A 148 -22.16 -18.86 -13.80
C GLU A 148 -21.18 -17.75 -14.23
N VAL A 149 -21.34 -17.21 -15.45
CA VAL A 149 -20.53 -16.09 -15.95
C VAL A 149 -20.74 -14.83 -15.11
N SER A 150 -21.94 -14.59 -14.59
CA SER A 150 -22.21 -13.49 -13.66
C SER A 150 -21.49 -13.69 -12.32
N ALA A 151 -21.60 -14.89 -11.72
CA ALA A 151 -20.94 -15.24 -10.47
C ALA A 151 -19.40 -15.15 -10.59
N ARG A 152 -18.82 -15.65 -11.68
CA ARG A 152 -17.38 -15.52 -11.98
C ARG A 152 -16.94 -14.04 -11.95
N LYS A 153 -17.65 -13.15 -12.65
CA LYS A 153 -17.36 -11.70 -12.65
C LYS A 153 -17.43 -11.08 -11.26
N VAL A 154 -18.40 -11.47 -10.43
CA VAL A 154 -18.47 -11.01 -9.03
C VAL A 154 -17.20 -11.44 -8.29
N THR A 155 -16.84 -12.72 -8.32
CA THR A 155 -15.63 -13.22 -7.66
C THR A 155 -14.32 -12.62 -8.20
N GLU A 156 -14.25 -12.29 -9.48
CA GLU A 156 -13.11 -11.58 -10.10
C GLU A 156 -12.98 -10.16 -9.55
N THR A 157 -14.09 -9.43 -9.42
CA THR A 157 -14.08 -8.07 -8.83
C THR A 157 -13.78 -8.08 -7.33
N GLU A 158 -14.27 -9.06 -6.57
CA GLU A 158 -13.91 -9.26 -5.17
C GLU A 158 -12.42 -9.59 -5.02
N PHE A 159 -11.87 -10.47 -5.86
CA PHE A 159 -10.45 -10.79 -5.87
C PHE A 159 -9.59 -9.55 -6.18
N ALA A 160 -9.97 -8.74 -7.17
CA ALA A 160 -9.29 -7.48 -7.48
C ALA A 160 -9.29 -6.52 -6.26
N ASN A 161 -10.44 -6.34 -5.61
CA ASN A 161 -10.57 -5.54 -4.39
C ASN A 161 -9.69 -6.07 -3.24
N LEU A 162 -9.57 -7.38 -3.08
CA LEU A 162 -8.67 -8.01 -2.09
C LEU A 162 -7.19 -7.79 -2.43
N GLN A 163 -6.79 -7.77 -3.70
CA GLN A 163 -5.42 -7.44 -4.10
C GLN A 163 -5.08 -5.96 -3.84
N THR A 164 -6.00 -5.04 -4.14
CA THR A 164 -5.85 -3.61 -3.78
C THR A 164 -5.63 -3.44 -2.29
N ARG A 165 -6.46 -4.07 -1.44
CA ARG A 165 -6.31 -4.02 0.04
C ARG A 165 -4.98 -4.64 0.52
N LYS A 166 -4.49 -5.71 -0.12
CA LYS A 166 -3.17 -6.30 0.17
C LYS A 166 -2.03 -5.34 -0.19
N TYR A 167 -2.12 -4.66 -1.33
CA TYR A 167 -1.15 -3.65 -1.76
C TYR A 167 -1.14 -2.45 -0.80
N GLU A 168 -2.30 -1.89 -0.47
CA GLU A 168 -2.44 -0.81 0.52
C GLU A 168 -1.86 -1.20 1.88
N SER A 169 -2.17 -2.41 2.38
CA SER A 169 -1.59 -2.98 3.60
C SER A 169 -0.06 -3.10 3.54
N SER A 170 0.50 -3.42 2.36
CA SER A 170 1.95 -3.49 2.15
C SER A 170 2.59 -2.10 2.16
N VAL A 171 2.00 -1.14 1.43
CA VAL A 171 2.46 0.26 1.37
C VAL A 171 2.38 0.92 2.76
N CYS A 172 1.31 0.70 3.51
CA CYS A 172 1.16 1.19 4.88
C CYS A 172 2.19 0.58 5.84
N ARG A 173 2.52 -0.72 5.70
CA ARG A 173 3.61 -1.34 6.49
C ARG A 173 4.99 -0.82 6.11
N ALA A 174 5.27 -0.60 4.83
CA ALA A 174 6.51 0.02 4.36
C ALA A 174 6.64 1.47 4.83
N ALA A 175 5.55 2.24 4.81
CA ALA A 175 5.51 3.60 5.34
C ALA A 175 5.73 3.63 6.86
N ALA A 176 5.05 2.74 7.61
CA ALA A 176 5.27 2.60 9.06
C ALA A 176 6.72 2.16 9.38
N GLY A 177 7.34 1.31 8.54
CA GLY A 177 8.76 0.98 8.61
C GLY A 177 9.64 2.22 8.48
N ARG A 178 9.44 3.04 7.44
CA ARG A 178 10.16 4.31 7.26
C ARG A 178 9.95 5.28 8.44
N CYS A 179 8.75 5.34 9.01
CA CYS A 179 8.47 6.16 10.20
C CYS A 179 9.09 5.61 11.50
N ARG A 180 9.46 4.32 11.57
CA ARG A 180 10.29 3.77 12.66
C ARG A 180 11.76 4.12 12.48
N TYR A 181 12.23 4.17 11.23
CA TYR A 181 13.52 4.77 10.86
C TYR A 181 13.43 6.31 10.78
N LEU A 182 12.82 6.94 11.79
CA LEU A 182 13.23 8.29 12.12
C LEU A 182 14.70 8.23 12.53
N LEU A 183 15.54 8.95 11.80
CA LEU A 183 16.88 9.32 12.27
C LEU A 183 16.70 10.10 13.58
N THR A 184 16.74 9.41 14.71
CA THR A 184 16.85 10.03 16.03
C THR A 184 18.14 10.84 16.00
N PRO A 185 18.09 12.18 16.10
CA PRO A 185 19.25 13.03 15.82
C PRO A 185 20.24 12.94 16.97
N GLU A 186 21.06 11.89 16.91
CA GLU A 186 22.16 11.56 17.81
C GLU A 186 21.82 11.79 19.29
N LEU A 187 20.69 11.21 19.74
CA LEU A 187 20.29 11.25 21.16
C LEU A 187 21.37 10.66 22.07
N ASP A 188 22.22 9.75 21.56
CA ASP A 188 23.41 9.24 22.25
C ASP A 188 24.53 10.28 22.44
N LYS A 189 24.57 11.37 21.65
CA LYS A 189 25.44 12.54 21.89
C LYS A 189 24.82 13.56 22.86
N LEU A 190 23.49 13.59 22.99
CA LEU A 190 22.81 14.41 24.00
C LEU A 190 22.74 13.71 25.38
N ARG A 191 22.74 12.36 25.42
CA ARG A 191 22.69 11.58 26.67
C ARG A 191 23.80 11.95 27.68
N PRO A 192 25.07 12.21 27.28
CA PRO A 192 26.10 12.71 28.19
C PRO A 192 25.77 14.08 28.81
N LEU A 193 25.19 15.00 28.04
CA LEU A 193 24.83 16.34 28.54
C LEU A 193 23.68 16.28 29.55
N VAL A 194 22.72 15.38 29.33
CA VAL A 194 21.59 15.14 30.26
C VAL A 194 22.03 14.30 31.49
N SER A 195 23.17 13.60 31.42
CA SER A 195 23.59 12.62 32.45
C SER A 195 23.87 13.20 33.85
N GLY A 196 23.95 14.52 34.00
CA GLY A 196 23.96 15.19 35.31
C GLY A 196 22.68 14.95 36.12
N PHE A 197 21.55 14.71 35.46
CA PHE A 197 20.32 14.24 36.09
C PHE A 197 20.31 12.72 36.24
N GLN A 198 21.12 12.20 37.18
CA GLN A 198 20.97 10.83 37.67
C GLN A 198 19.69 10.69 38.52
N ALA A 199 18.53 10.66 37.86
CA ALA A 199 17.31 10.16 38.46
C ALA A 199 17.51 8.69 38.83
N LYS A 200 17.32 8.34 40.12
CA LYS A 200 17.47 6.96 40.60
C LYS A 200 16.56 6.02 39.79
N GLU A 201 17.15 5.03 39.12
CA GLU A 201 16.45 4.18 38.14
C GLU A 201 15.48 3.17 38.77
N ASP A 202 15.40 3.12 40.11
CA ASP A 202 14.61 2.16 40.90
C ASP A 202 13.08 2.26 40.70
N ALA A 203 12.59 3.32 40.05
CA ALA A 203 11.17 3.57 39.84
C ALA A 203 10.69 3.17 38.43
N LYS A 204 9.66 2.30 38.37
CA LYS A 204 8.95 1.92 37.11
C LYS A 204 8.06 3.04 36.58
N VAL A 205 8.66 4.17 36.20
CA VAL A 205 8.01 5.32 35.55
C VAL A 205 7.60 4.94 34.12
N SER A 206 6.39 5.29 33.71
CA SER A 206 5.86 4.98 32.37
C SER A 206 6.52 5.82 31.27
N GLU A 207 6.46 5.36 30.01
CA GLU A 207 7.05 6.09 28.89
C GLU A 207 6.40 7.48 28.66
N SER A 208 5.11 7.61 28.98
CA SER A 208 4.39 8.90 28.92
C SER A 208 4.95 9.91 29.94
N GLU A 209 5.21 9.46 31.17
CA GLU A 209 5.84 10.28 32.20
C GLU A 209 7.29 10.62 31.85
N LYS A 210 8.05 9.68 31.27
CA LYS A 210 9.41 9.94 30.76
C LYS A 210 9.42 11.02 29.66
N ALA A 211 8.45 11.01 28.75
CA ALA A 211 8.29 12.07 27.75
C ALA A 211 7.94 13.44 28.38
N GLY A 212 7.09 13.45 29.42
CA GLY A 212 6.80 14.64 30.21
C GLY A 212 8.04 15.20 30.92
N LEU A 213 8.81 14.35 31.58
CA LEU A 213 10.07 14.72 32.26
C LEU A 213 11.11 15.28 31.27
N LEU A 214 11.30 14.64 30.11
CA LEU A 214 12.21 15.13 29.07
C LEU A 214 11.76 16.51 28.54
N THR A 215 10.46 16.71 28.36
CA THR A 215 9.90 18.02 27.93
C THR A 215 10.13 19.09 29.00
N GLY A 216 10.00 18.74 30.29
CA GLY A 216 10.32 19.62 31.41
C GLY A 216 11.80 20.00 31.48
N LEU A 217 12.70 19.04 31.29
CA LEU A 217 14.15 19.27 31.25
C LEU A 217 14.56 20.19 30.09
N ILE A 218 14.04 19.95 28.88
CA ILE A 218 14.28 20.83 27.71
C ILE A 218 13.74 22.24 27.96
N HIS A 219 12.61 22.40 28.65
CA HIS A 219 12.11 23.71 29.02
C HIS A 219 12.99 24.41 30.07
N ALA A 220 13.50 23.68 31.06
CA ALA A 220 14.41 24.22 32.07
C ALA A 220 15.73 24.70 31.43
N GLU A 221 16.33 23.91 30.55
CA GLU A 221 17.54 24.27 29.81
C GLU A 221 17.32 25.52 28.92
N LEU A 222 16.13 25.64 28.31
CA LEU A 222 15.77 26.83 27.54
C LEU A 222 15.68 28.09 28.42
N GLN A 223 15.10 28.00 29.62
CA GLN A 223 15.04 29.13 30.56
C GLN A 223 16.44 29.52 31.08
N GLU A 224 17.32 28.54 31.33
CA GLU A 224 18.71 28.79 31.71
C GLU A 224 19.46 29.53 30.59
N ARG A 225 19.33 29.07 29.34
CA ARG A 225 19.91 29.74 28.16
C ARG A 225 19.41 31.19 28.01
N ILE A 226 18.13 31.46 28.23
CA ILE A 226 17.56 32.82 28.21
C ILE A 226 18.18 33.69 29.31
N SER A 227 18.28 33.18 30.55
CA SER A 227 18.89 33.93 31.65
C SER A 227 20.39 34.22 31.42
N LEU A 228 21.12 33.28 30.82
CA LEU A 228 22.51 33.51 30.42
C LEU A 228 22.64 34.54 29.29
N GLU A 229 21.71 34.59 28.35
CA GLU A 229 21.67 35.63 27.30
C GLU A 229 21.41 37.04 27.88
N GLU A 230 20.52 37.15 28.88
CA GLU A 230 20.28 38.39 29.62
C GLU A 230 21.52 38.84 30.42
N GLN A 231 22.20 37.92 31.08
CA GLN A 231 23.46 38.19 31.80
C GLN A 231 24.57 38.67 30.85
N LEU A 232 24.72 38.03 29.67
CA LEU A 232 25.67 38.44 28.65
C LEU A 232 25.37 39.86 28.14
N LYS A 233 24.10 40.19 27.84
CA LYS A 233 23.69 41.55 27.44
C LYS A 233 24.01 42.58 28.52
N GLY A 234 23.86 42.25 29.81
CA GLY A 234 24.27 43.09 30.92
C GLY A 234 25.79 43.36 30.95
N LEU A 235 26.59 42.31 30.76
CA LEU A 235 28.06 42.43 30.68
C LEU A 235 28.53 43.22 29.45
N GLU A 236 27.84 43.09 28.30
CA GLU A 236 28.10 43.89 27.12
C GLU A 236 27.80 45.38 27.32
N GLN A 237 26.67 45.71 27.98
CA GLN A 237 26.35 47.09 28.35
C GLN A 237 27.37 47.67 29.34
N GLN A 238 27.84 46.89 30.32
CA GLN A 238 28.93 47.30 31.21
C GLN A 238 30.22 47.57 30.42
N LYS A 239 30.62 46.65 29.54
CA LYS A 239 31.80 46.78 28.66
C LYS A 239 31.72 48.04 27.78
N GLN A 240 30.56 48.33 27.20
CA GLN A 240 30.33 49.57 26.43
C GLN A 240 30.45 50.82 27.31
N SER A 241 29.90 50.79 28.53
CA SER A 241 30.03 51.88 29.50
C SER A 241 31.49 52.13 29.91
N GLU A 242 32.27 51.08 30.09
CA GLU A 242 33.71 51.16 30.43
C GLU A 242 34.55 51.63 29.23
N GLN A 243 34.25 51.15 28.03
CA GLN A 243 34.85 51.67 26.80
C GLN A 243 34.57 53.17 26.62
N GLN A 244 33.32 53.62 26.83
CA GLN A 244 32.97 55.03 26.78
C GLN A 244 33.78 55.86 27.78
N LYS A 245 33.82 55.45 29.05
CA LYS A 245 34.65 56.06 30.11
C LYS A 245 36.13 56.13 29.74
N LEU A 246 36.66 55.11 29.05
CA LEU A 246 38.03 55.12 28.53
C LEU A 246 38.20 56.13 27.39
N THR A 247 37.28 56.21 26.42
CA THR A 247 37.38 57.23 25.36
C THR A 247 37.31 58.64 25.91
N ASP A 248 36.51 58.90 26.95
CA ASP A 248 36.39 60.22 27.57
C ASP A 248 37.64 60.58 28.40
N ARG A 249 38.28 59.61 29.05
CA ARG A 249 39.62 59.78 29.63
C ARG A 249 40.68 60.10 28.57
N VAL A 250 40.63 59.45 27.40
CA VAL A 250 41.54 59.73 26.27
C VAL A 250 41.30 61.14 25.71
N LYS A 251 40.04 61.56 25.53
CA LYS A 251 39.68 62.95 25.14
C LYS A 251 40.18 63.97 26.15
N ALA A 252 40.03 63.71 27.46
CA ALA A 252 40.54 64.58 28.51
C ALA A 252 42.08 64.66 28.49
N GLY A 253 42.78 63.55 28.24
CA GLY A 253 44.23 63.52 28.02
C GLY A 253 44.67 64.30 26.77
N ALA A 254 43.94 64.18 25.66
CA ALA A 254 44.18 64.95 24.44
C ALA A 254 43.93 66.45 24.65
N HIS A 255 42.92 66.82 25.44
CA HIS A 255 42.68 68.21 25.82
C HIS A 255 43.79 68.76 26.75
N LEU A 256 44.28 67.96 27.71
CA LEU A 256 45.40 68.32 28.57
C LEU A 256 46.71 68.49 27.79
N THR A 257 47.04 67.57 26.87
CA THR A 257 48.22 67.70 26.00
C THR A 257 48.09 68.85 25.01
N SER A 258 46.89 69.13 24.50
CA SER A 258 46.61 70.34 23.71
C SER A 258 46.83 71.62 24.53
N ARG A 259 46.34 71.68 25.78
CA ARG A 259 46.59 72.80 26.72
C ARG A 259 48.07 72.92 27.13
N MET A 260 48.79 71.82 27.30
CA MET A 260 50.25 71.84 27.47
C MET A 260 50.95 72.34 26.20
N GLY A 261 50.43 72.02 25.02
CA GLY A 261 50.91 72.49 23.72
C GLY A 261 50.59 73.96 23.43
N THR A 262 49.51 74.53 23.98
CA THR A 262 49.26 75.98 23.94
C THR A 262 50.04 76.73 25.01
N LEU A 263 50.16 76.19 26.22
CA LEU A 263 51.06 76.73 27.25
C LEU A 263 52.51 76.73 26.78
N LYS A 264 53.00 75.64 26.18
CA LYS A 264 54.33 75.58 25.55
C LYS A 264 54.46 76.66 24.47
N ARG A 265 53.48 76.80 23.56
CA ARG A 265 53.46 77.86 22.53
C ARG A 265 53.33 79.28 23.08
N ALA A 266 52.79 79.49 24.28
CA ALA A 266 52.72 80.79 24.96
C ALA A 266 54.00 81.10 25.78
N LEU A 267 54.68 80.06 26.24
CA LEU A 267 56.05 80.14 26.78
C LEU A 267 57.10 80.20 25.67
N GLU A 268 56.78 79.80 24.43
CA GLU A 268 57.71 79.86 23.29
C GLU A 268 58.13 81.30 22.98
N PRO A 269 57.27 82.35 23.02
CA PRO A 269 57.70 83.75 23.02
C PRO A 269 58.64 84.14 24.17
N LEU A 270 58.46 83.61 25.39
CA LEU A 270 59.43 83.84 26.48
C LEU A 270 60.75 83.11 26.22
N ARG A 271 60.70 81.94 25.58
CA ARG A 271 61.86 81.20 25.08
C ARG A 271 62.56 81.95 23.93
N SER A 272 61.80 82.57 23.03
CA SER A 272 62.27 83.43 21.93
C SER A 272 62.74 84.81 22.39
N LEU A 273 62.31 85.31 23.55
CA LEU A 273 62.93 86.45 24.22
C LEU A 273 64.23 86.05 24.94
N LEU A 274 64.34 84.79 25.38
CA LEU A 274 65.59 84.17 25.85
C LEU A 274 66.49 83.66 24.70
N GLN A 275 66.07 83.75 23.42
CA GLN A 275 66.81 83.27 22.24
C GLN A 275 67.03 84.32 21.14
N GLY A 276 66.20 85.38 21.06
CA GLY A 276 66.45 86.61 20.30
C GLY A 276 65.74 86.83 18.94
N ASP A 277 64.42 86.57 18.80
CA ASP A 277 63.69 86.70 17.51
C ASP A 277 62.37 87.55 17.55
N GLU A 278 62.00 88.21 16.44
CA GLU A 278 60.95 89.27 16.29
C GLU A 278 59.70 88.87 15.39
N PRO A 279 58.44 89.36 15.60
CA PRO A 279 57.20 88.84 14.91
C PRO A 279 56.12 89.85 14.34
N GLY A 280 55.01 89.38 13.70
CA GLY A 280 53.73 90.15 13.48
C GLY A 280 52.50 89.56 12.65
N LYS A 281 51.22 89.98 12.98
CA LYS A 281 49.85 89.90 12.27
C LYS A 281 48.97 88.58 12.31
N GLU A 282 47.65 88.39 11.93
CA GLU A 282 46.24 89.01 11.82
C GLU A 282 45.22 87.88 11.31
N ASP A 283 43.86 87.82 11.07
CA ASP A 283 42.51 88.53 11.19
C ASP A 283 41.32 87.55 10.71
N LYS A 284 39.95 87.68 10.67
CA LYS A 284 38.74 88.36 11.32
C LYS A 284 37.32 87.80 10.78
N ALA A 285 36.16 87.98 11.51
CA ALA A 285 34.67 87.89 11.12
C ALA A 285 33.93 86.47 10.92
N LYS A 286 32.58 86.20 10.74
CA LYS A 286 31.20 86.87 10.71
C LYS A 286 29.95 85.86 10.84
N ALA A 287 28.65 86.26 10.92
CA ALA A 287 27.36 85.43 11.00
C ALA A 287 26.01 86.23 10.63
N ALA A 288 24.67 85.90 10.69
CA ALA A 288 23.65 84.79 10.97
C ALA A 288 22.15 85.17 10.50
N ASN A 289 21.01 84.40 10.76
CA ASN A 289 19.56 84.83 11.10
C ASN A 289 18.22 84.01 10.70
N ALA A 290 16.98 84.38 11.25
CA ALA A 290 15.50 83.92 11.12
C ALA A 290 14.43 85.02 11.65
N PRO A 291 13.06 84.95 11.98
CA PRO A 291 11.80 84.05 11.93
C PRO A 291 10.43 84.76 11.41
N GLU A 292 9.07 84.71 11.76
CA GLU A 292 7.98 84.04 12.65
C GLU A 292 6.41 84.36 12.31
N GLU A 293 5.36 84.17 13.22
CA GLU A 293 3.85 84.64 13.30
C GLU A 293 2.58 83.83 12.72
N ALA A 294 1.21 83.99 12.96
CA ALA A 294 0.20 84.41 14.06
C ALA A 294 -1.42 84.28 13.74
N GLU A 295 -2.39 84.48 14.73
CA GLU A 295 -3.91 84.88 14.73
C GLU A 295 -5.17 83.92 14.37
N LYS A 296 -6.56 84.03 14.65
CA LYS A 296 -7.62 84.77 15.53
C LYS A 296 -9.09 84.09 15.78
N THR A 297 -10.30 84.77 15.91
CA THR A 297 -11.60 84.38 16.69
C THR A 297 -13.09 84.90 16.30
N GLY A 298 -14.27 84.43 16.90
CA GLY A 298 -15.73 84.96 16.76
C GLY A 298 -16.99 84.33 17.58
N ASP A 299 -18.28 84.87 17.60
CA ASP A 299 -19.53 84.45 18.44
C ASP A 299 -21.03 85.04 18.11
N GLY A 300 -22.21 84.55 18.68
CA GLY A 300 -23.56 85.29 18.90
C GLY A 300 -25.06 84.65 18.96
N ALA A 301 -25.97 85.09 19.91
CA ALA A 301 -27.52 85.13 20.01
C ALA A 301 -28.50 83.94 20.46
N ALA A 302 -29.77 84.20 20.98
CA ALA A 302 -30.69 83.17 21.63
C ALA A 302 -32.28 83.39 21.78
N GLU A 303 -33.07 82.32 22.12
CA GLU A 303 -34.58 82.10 21.97
C GLU A 303 -35.50 82.02 23.27
N PRO A 304 -36.76 81.45 23.35
CA PRO A 304 -37.62 81.40 24.58
C PRO A 304 -37.72 80.04 25.36
N PRO A 305 -37.99 80.03 26.70
CA PRO A 305 -37.61 78.94 27.62
C PRO A 305 -38.39 77.60 27.57
N ALA A 306 -39.73 77.60 27.49
CA ALA A 306 -40.49 76.34 27.62
C ALA A 306 -40.39 75.45 26.36
N LYS A 307 -40.24 76.09 25.20
CA LYS A 307 -39.93 75.46 23.92
C LYS A 307 -38.49 74.93 23.94
N ARG A 308 -37.52 75.81 24.25
CA ARG A 308 -36.10 75.47 24.52
C ARG A 308 -35.92 74.26 25.42
N LEU A 309 -36.78 73.99 26.42
CA LEU A 309 -36.60 72.85 27.32
C LEU A 309 -36.87 71.51 26.62
N LYS A 310 -37.99 71.37 25.89
CA LYS A 310 -38.28 70.17 25.09
C LYS A 310 -37.39 70.08 23.85
N GLU A 311 -37.03 71.21 23.27
CA GLU A 311 -36.11 71.29 22.13
C GLU A 311 -34.66 71.02 22.58
N ALA A 312 -34.29 71.32 23.83
CA ALA A 312 -33.02 70.90 24.43
C ALA A 312 -33.03 69.41 24.78
N GLU A 313 -34.08 68.85 25.38
CA GLU A 313 -34.20 67.41 25.60
C GLU A 313 -34.14 66.63 24.27
N ALA A 314 -34.80 67.13 23.22
CA ALA A 314 -34.73 66.56 21.88
C ALA A 314 -33.35 66.74 21.24
N ALA A 315 -32.72 67.92 21.37
CA ALA A 315 -31.37 68.15 20.87
C ALA A 315 -30.30 67.37 21.66
N GLU A 316 -30.51 67.10 22.94
CA GLU A 316 -29.64 66.29 23.78
C GLU A 316 -29.73 64.81 23.42
N ARG A 317 -30.95 64.30 23.17
CA ARG A 317 -31.14 62.96 22.57
C ARG A 317 -30.50 62.88 21.19
N MET A 318 -30.78 63.83 20.28
CA MET A 318 -30.15 63.88 18.96
C MET A 318 -28.61 64.00 19.03
N ARG A 319 -28.05 64.64 20.07
CA ARG A 319 -26.60 64.68 20.32
C ARG A 319 -26.07 63.35 20.87
N ALA A 320 -26.81 62.68 21.75
CA ALA A 320 -26.45 61.35 22.25
C ALA A 320 -26.50 60.32 21.12
N ASP A 321 -27.58 60.28 20.34
CA ASP A 321 -27.76 59.43 19.16
C ASP A 321 -26.66 59.72 18.12
N ALA A 322 -26.34 61.00 17.84
CA ALA A 322 -25.25 61.36 16.95
C ALA A 322 -23.87 60.97 17.50
N ALA A 323 -23.62 61.12 18.81
CA ALA A 323 -22.38 60.71 19.45
C ALA A 323 -22.21 59.17 19.45
N GLU A 324 -23.29 58.42 19.59
CA GLU A 324 -23.31 56.96 19.44
C GLU A 324 -23.04 56.56 17.98
N VAL A 325 -23.69 57.20 17.00
CA VAL A 325 -23.42 57.00 15.58
C VAL A 325 -21.96 57.34 15.23
N GLU A 326 -21.37 58.39 15.81
CA GLU A 326 -19.94 58.69 15.65
C GLU A 326 -19.02 57.71 16.37
N ALA A 327 -19.42 57.17 17.53
CA ALA A 327 -18.69 56.13 18.22
C ALA A 327 -18.68 54.83 17.41
N ASN A 328 -19.84 54.42 16.89
CA ASN A 328 -20.03 53.26 16.02
C ASN A 328 -19.27 53.42 14.70
N ARG A 329 -19.29 54.62 14.08
CA ARG A 329 -18.46 54.93 12.89
C ARG A 329 -16.96 54.81 13.19
N ARG A 330 -16.51 55.25 14.38
CA ARG A 330 -15.13 55.08 14.84
C ARG A 330 -14.80 53.63 15.26
N GLY A 331 -15.79 52.80 15.57
CA GLY A 331 -15.65 51.34 15.68
C GLY A 331 -15.36 50.73 14.32
N ALA A 332 -16.31 50.84 13.38
CA ALA A 332 -16.23 50.26 12.04
C ALA A 332 -14.97 50.69 11.24
N LEU A 333 -14.49 51.94 11.42
CA LEU A 333 -13.24 52.39 10.79
C LEU A 333 -12.00 51.67 11.36
N ARG A 334 -11.96 51.39 12.67
CA ARG A 334 -10.86 50.61 13.29
C ARG A 334 -10.90 49.15 12.86
N GLU A 335 -12.09 48.54 12.83
CA GLU A 335 -12.28 47.17 12.32
C GLU A 335 -11.83 47.04 10.85
N LEU A 336 -12.11 48.05 10.01
CA LEU A 336 -11.68 48.07 8.61
C LEU A 336 -10.17 48.29 8.45
N GLU A 337 -9.53 49.08 9.33
CA GLU A 337 -8.07 49.19 9.38
C GLU A 337 -7.40 47.90 9.86
N GLU A 338 -7.97 47.23 10.87
CA GLU A 338 -7.49 45.92 11.35
C GLU A 338 -7.64 44.85 10.27
N PHE A 339 -8.77 44.81 9.56
CA PHE A 339 -8.97 43.91 8.42
C PHE A 339 -7.96 44.18 7.29
N ARG A 340 -7.68 45.46 6.98
CA ARG A 340 -6.62 45.83 6.02
C ARG A 340 -5.24 45.35 6.48
N ARG A 341 -4.89 45.48 7.76
CA ARG A 341 -3.63 44.98 8.32
C ARG A 341 -3.54 43.45 8.25
N GLN A 342 -4.60 42.74 8.62
CA GLN A 342 -4.67 41.28 8.52
C GLN A 342 -4.52 40.79 7.06
N SER A 343 -5.18 41.46 6.11
CA SER A 343 -5.04 41.18 4.68
C SER A 343 -3.62 41.39 4.17
N GLN A 344 -2.94 42.46 4.61
CA GLN A 344 -1.53 42.71 4.27
C GLN A 344 -0.59 41.65 4.86
N LEU A 345 -0.82 41.22 6.10
CA LEU A 345 -0.06 40.15 6.74
C LEU A 345 -0.25 38.80 6.01
N TRP A 346 -1.48 38.44 5.65
CA TRP A 346 -1.74 37.23 4.86
C TRP A 346 -1.11 37.27 3.46
N ALA A 347 -1.11 38.42 2.78
CA ALA A 347 -0.42 38.57 1.50
C ALA A 347 1.11 38.38 1.65
N ALA A 348 1.70 38.89 2.74
CA ALA A 348 3.11 38.68 3.05
C ALA A 348 3.44 37.22 3.41
N GLU A 349 2.59 36.55 4.22
CA GLU A 349 2.76 35.13 4.54
C GLU A 349 2.61 34.23 3.30
N GLN A 350 1.68 34.56 2.38
CA GLN A 350 1.52 33.85 1.12
C GLN A 350 2.76 34.03 0.22
N GLY A 351 3.24 35.26 0.03
CA GLY A 351 4.45 35.52 -0.77
C GLY A 351 5.69 34.83 -0.22
N ALA A 352 5.83 34.76 1.11
CA ALA A 352 6.90 33.99 1.76
C ALA A 352 6.77 32.47 1.50
N ALA A 353 5.55 31.92 1.58
CA ALA A 353 5.30 30.50 1.30
C ALA A 353 5.53 30.12 -0.17
N GLU A 354 5.21 31.03 -1.11
CA GLU A 354 5.47 30.85 -2.54
C GLU A 354 6.96 30.93 -2.86
N ALA A 355 7.72 31.80 -2.18
CA ALA A 355 9.18 31.87 -2.26
C ALA A 355 9.86 30.60 -1.71
N ASP A 356 9.45 30.11 -0.53
CA ASP A 356 9.95 28.85 0.05
C ASP A 356 9.61 27.65 -0.86
N SER A 357 8.40 27.60 -1.42
CA SER A 357 8.01 26.55 -2.37
C SER A 357 8.87 26.59 -3.63
N SER A 358 9.16 27.77 -4.16
CA SER A 358 10.02 27.95 -5.34
C SER A 358 11.46 27.52 -5.06
N ARG A 359 12.00 27.87 -3.89
CA ARG A 359 13.32 27.43 -3.41
C ARG A 359 13.42 25.91 -3.27
N LEU A 360 12.37 25.26 -2.75
CA LEU A 360 12.32 23.80 -2.62
C LEU A 360 12.22 23.11 -3.98
N LEU A 361 11.51 23.67 -4.96
CA LEU A 361 11.49 23.13 -6.32
C LEU A 361 12.87 23.20 -6.99
N ALA A 362 13.54 24.35 -6.93
CA ALA A 362 14.89 24.52 -7.45
C ALA A 362 15.92 23.59 -6.77
N ALA A 363 15.79 23.36 -5.46
CA ALA A 363 16.65 22.42 -4.74
C ALA A 363 16.42 20.94 -5.17
N ASN A 364 15.18 20.54 -5.44
CA ASN A 364 14.89 19.21 -5.99
C ASN A 364 15.42 19.07 -7.43
N GLU A 365 15.31 20.11 -8.27
CA GLU A 365 15.83 20.10 -9.64
C GLU A 365 17.37 19.98 -9.68
N ALA A 366 18.07 20.62 -8.74
CA ALA A 366 19.50 20.45 -8.55
C ALA A 366 19.86 19.02 -8.14
N LEU A 367 19.13 18.44 -7.17
CA LEU A 367 19.34 17.05 -6.74
C LEU A 367 19.02 16.03 -7.85
N THR A 368 18.03 16.25 -8.70
CA THR A 368 17.79 15.36 -9.86
C THR A 368 18.96 15.40 -10.84
N LYS A 369 19.53 16.58 -11.11
CA LYS A 369 20.70 16.74 -11.98
C LYS A 369 21.97 16.11 -11.39
N GLU A 370 22.17 16.21 -10.08
CA GLU A 370 23.27 15.53 -9.39
C GLU A 370 23.11 13.99 -9.46
N ASN A 371 21.90 13.47 -9.28
CA ASN A 371 21.63 12.03 -9.46
C ASN A 371 21.79 11.58 -10.92
N GLU A 372 21.41 12.41 -11.90
CA GLU A 372 21.65 12.14 -13.33
C GLU A 372 23.16 12.13 -13.66
N GLU A 373 23.94 13.07 -13.13
CA GLU A 373 25.41 13.05 -13.27
C GLU A 373 26.02 11.80 -12.63
N LEU A 374 25.62 11.45 -11.41
CA LEU A 374 26.09 10.26 -10.71
C LEU A 374 25.72 8.98 -11.47
N CYS A 375 24.52 8.88 -12.05
CA CYS A 375 24.13 7.77 -12.91
C CYS A 375 24.99 7.70 -14.19
N CYS A 376 25.23 8.82 -14.87
CA CYS A 376 26.12 8.87 -16.04
C CYS A 376 27.57 8.51 -15.68
N ARG A 377 28.06 8.91 -14.50
CA ARG A 377 29.39 8.55 -13.99
C ARG A 377 29.48 7.09 -13.61
N LEU A 378 28.44 6.50 -13.01
CA LEU A 378 28.36 5.05 -12.79
C LEU A 378 28.31 4.29 -14.13
N GLN A 379 27.53 4.73 -15.11
CA GLN A 379 27.47 4.13 -16.45
C GLN A 379 28.76 4.25 -17.29
N THR A 380 29.68 5.15 -16.91
CA THR A 380 30.98 5.32 -17.58
C THR A 380 32.16 4.75 -16.77
N MET A 381 31.99 4.56 -15.45
CA MET A 381 32.97 3.87 -14.60
C MET A 381 32.71 2.38 -14.46
N ALA A 382 31.47 1.92 -14.62
CA ALA A 382 31.18 0.52 -14.87
C ALA A 382 31.70 0.18 -16.28
N PRO A 383 32.73 -0.69 -16.41
CA PRO A 383 33.05 -1.23 -17.72
C PRO A 383 31.82 -2.02 -18.19
N LYS A 384 31.39 -1.80 -19.42
CA LYS A 384 30.42 -2.69 -20.09
C LYS A 384 31.09 -4.03 -20.36
N SER A 385 31.21 -4.82 -19.30
CA SER A 385 31.57 -6.22 -19.38
C SER A 385 30.36 -6.96 -19.95
N ASP A 386 30.55 -7.69 -21.05
CA ASP A 386 29.45 -8.43 -21.70
C ASP A 386 28.80 -9.44 -20.73
N THR A 387 29.53 -9.82 -19.67
CA THR A 387 29.07 -10.59 -18.51
C THR A 387 27.93 -9.95 -17.72
N GLU A 388 27.87 -8.62 -17.55
CA GLU A 388 26.78 -7.99 -16.77
C GLU A 388 25.46 -7.99 -17.56
N GLU A 389 25.51 -7.70 -18.86
CA GLU A 389 24.32 -7.77 -19.72
C GLU A 389 23.86 -9.23 -19.89
N ALA A 390 24.79 -10.19 -20.00
CA ALA A 390 24.48 -11.61 -19.98
C ALA A 390 23.87 -12.08 -18.65
N TYR A 391 24.37 -11.62 -17.51
CA TYR A 391 23.80 -11.89 -16.17
C TYR A 391 22.37 -11.38 -16.06
N LEU A 392 22.12 -10.11 -16.41
CA LEU A 392 20.79 -9.52 -16.37
C LEU A 392 19.82 -10.22 -17.33
N ALA A 393 20.28 -10.63 -18.51
CA ALA A 393 19.49 -11.44 -19.45
C ALA A 393 19.14 -12.83 -18.86
N ALA A 394 20.11 -13.56 -18.30
CA ALA A 394 19.90 -14.87 -17.69
C ALA A 394 18.95 -14.82 -16.49
N ILE A 395 19.12 -13.81 -15.62
CA ILE A 395 18.25 -13.58 -14.46
C ILE A 395 16.83 -13.21 -14.89
N ASN A 396 16.65 -12.34 -15.90
CA ASN A 396 15.33 -12.01 -16.42
C ASN A 396 14.66 -13.25 -17.05
N ALA A 397 15.40 -14.05 -17.84
CA ALA A 397 14.90 -15.31 -18.39
C ALA A 397 14.43 -16.29 -17.29
N ALA A 398 15.17 -16.39 -16.19
CA ALA A 398 14.75 -17.16 -15.01
C ALA A 398 13.50 -16.56 -14.33
N GLU A 399 13.41 -15.24 -14.17
CA GLU A 399 12.20 -14.57 -13.63
C GLU A 399 10.96 -14.79 -14.51
N GLN A 400 11.09 -14.70 -15.84
CA GLN A 400 9.98 -15.04 -16.75
C GLN A 400 9.56 -16.50 -16.59
N TRP A 401 10.50 -17.44 -16.47
CA TRP A 401 10.16 -18.85 -16.24
C TRP A 401 9.41 -19.06 -14.91
N VAL A 402 9.82 -18.40 -13.83
CA VAL A 402 9.10 -18.43 -12.53
C VAL A 402 7.66 -17.90 -12.64
N LEU A 403 7.39 -16.99 -13.58
CA LEU A 403 6.04 -16.48 -13.86
C LEU A 403 5.22 -17.46 -14.72
N TYR A 404 5.82 -18.03 -15.76
CA TYR A 404 5.11 -18.91 -16.72
C TYR A 404 4.96 -20.37 -16.27
N HIS A 405 5.85 -20.90 -15.43
CA HIS A 405 5.81 -22.31 -14.95
C HIS A 405 4.78 -22.54 -13.82
N ALA A 406 4.06 -21.50 -13.41
CA ALA A 406 3.09 -21.55 -12.32
C ALA A 406 1.85 -22.39 -12.68
N GLY A 407 1.56 -23.41 -11.86
CA GLY A 407 0.39 -24.28 -12.04
C GLY A 407 0.62 -25.51 -12.93
N MET A 408 1.84 -25.79 -13.39
CA MET A 408 2.14 -27.05 -14.08
C MET A 408 1.91 -28.25 -13.15
N PRO A 409 0.96 -29.18 -13.44
CA PRO A 409 0.53 -30.22 -12.50
C PRO A 409 1.65 -31.21 -12.19
N LEU A 410 1.56 -31.89 -11.04
CA LEU A 410 2.44 -33.01 -10.66
C LEU A 410 2.09 -34.33 -11.37
N GLU A 411 0.95 -34.39 -12.05
CA GLU A 411 0.42 -35.61 -12.67
C GLU A 411 1.09 -35.89 -14.02
N GLY A 412 2.27 -36.53 -13.98
CA GLY A 412 2.98 -36.99 -15.16
C GLY A 412 4.15 -37.93 -14.84
N SER A 413 4.39 -38.91 -15.71
CA SER A 413 5.59 -39.77 -15.67
C SER A 413 6.82 -39.10 -16.30
N SER A 414 6.61 -38.04 -17.06
CA SER A 414 7.63 -37.21 -17.68
C SER A 414 7.18 -35.75 -17.80
N MET A 415 8.13 -34.83 -17.93
CA MET A 415 7.85 -33.42 -18.17
C MET A 415 8.84 -32.82 -19.19
N PRO A 416 8.36 -32.09 -20.20
CA PRO A 416 9.20 -31.27 -21.05
C PRO A 416 9.58 -29.98 -20.32
N TYR A 417 10.87 -29.65 -20.35
CA TYR A 417 11.45 -28.40 -19.90
C TYR A 417 11.85 -27.55 -21.10
N LEU A 418 12.54 -26.43 -20.83
CA LEU A 418 13.09 -25.57 -21.85
C LEU A 418 14.18 -26.27 -22.68
N ARG A 419 14.55 -25.65 -23.81
CA ARG A 419 15.46 -26.18 -24.86
C ARG A 419 15.00 -27.47 -25.56
N GLY A 420 14.12 -28.25 -24.95
CA GLY A 420 13.59 -29.53 -25.46
C GLY A 420 13.80 -30.70 -24.47
N VAL A 421 14.59 -30.48 -23.42
CA VAL A 421 14.94 -31.47 -22.39
C VAL A 421 13.66 -32.08 -21.80
N THR A 422 13.44 -33.38 -22.06
CA THR A 422 12.30 -34.11 -21.49
C THR A 422 12.80 -35.08 -20.42
N VAL A 423 12.42 -34.82 -19.17
CA VAL A 423 12.84 -35.63 -18.02
C VAL A 423 11.78 -36.70 -17.75
N TYR A 424 12.18 -37.97 -17.86
CA TYR A 424 11.35 -39.12 -17.47
C TYR A 424 11.62 -39.46 -16.00
N PHE A 425 10.71 -39.07 -15.10
CA PHE A 425 10.88 -39.21 -13.64
C PHE A 425 11.07 -40.67 -13.20
N GLN A 426 10.57 -41.62 -13.98
CA GLN A 426 10.75 -43.05 -13.72
C GLN A 426 12.21 -43.51 -13.79
N GLU A 427 13.07 -42.90 -14.61
CA GLU A 427 14.50 -43.24 -14.72
C GLU A 427 15.24 -43.05 -13.38
N PHE A 428 14.84 -42.03 -12.61
CA PHE A 428 15.47 -41.64 -11.35
C PHE A 428 14.87 -42.35 -10.13
N SER A 429 13.75 -43.05 -10.32
CA SER A 429 12.90 -43.56 -9.23
C SER A 429 13.64 -44.50 -8.26
N ALA A 430 14.54 -45.36 -8.76
CA ALA A 430 15.33 -46.28 -7.96
C ALA A 430 16.32 -45.55 -7.03
N SER A 431 17.09 -44.60 -7.57
CA SER A 431 18.05 -43.77 -6.82
C SER A 431 17.38 -42.87 -5.78
N LEU A 432 16.09 -42.58 -5.96
CA LEU A 432 15.28 -41.75 -5.07
C LEU A 432 14.64 -42.49 -3.90
N VAL A 433 14.58 -43.84 -3.91
CA VAL A 433 13.96 -44.62 -2.83
C VAL A 433 14.54 -44.29 -1.44
N PRO A 434 15.88 -44.20 -1.22
CA PRO A 434 16.42 -43.90 0.11
C PRO A 434 16.02 -42.51 0.61
N LEU A 435 16.01 -41.50 -0.27
CA LEU A 435 15.62 -40.12 0.05
C LEU A 435 14.14 -40.05 0.43
N VAL A 436 13.27 -40.69 -0.35
CA VAL A 436 11.83 -40.72 -0.10
C VAL A 436 11.50 -41.43 1.22
N LEU A 437 12.17 -42.56 1.52
CA LEU A 437 11.99 -43.29 2.78
C LEU A 437 12.52 -42.51 4.01
N ALA A 438 13.52 -41.65 3.83
CA ALA A 438 14.04 -40.77 4.89
C ALA A 438 13.20 -39.49 5.10
N THR A 439 12.24 -39.19 4.22
CA THR A 439 11.45 -37.94 4.25
C THR A 439 10.13 -38.12 4.99
N ASN A 440 9.74 -37.16 5.81
CA ASN A 440 8.43 -37.17 6.47
C ASN A 440 7.29 -36.93 5.45
N PRO A 441 6.17 -37.70 5.46
CA PRO A 441 5.05 -37.49 4.55
C PRO A 441 4.46 -36.06 4.57
N ARG A 442 4.54 -35.35 5.70
CA ARG A 442 4.15 -33.93 5.82
C ARG A 442 5.06 -33.01 5.02
N GLN A 443 6.36 -33.29 4.98
CA GLN A 443 7.32 -32.56 4.15
C GLN A 443 7.08 -32.85 2.67
N LEU A 444 6.78 -34.10 2.28
CA LEU A 444 6.39 -34.43 0.90
C LEU A 444 5.12 -33.69 0.45
N ARG A 445 4.10 -33.55 1.32
CA ARG A 445 2.90 -32.75 1.00
C ARG A 445 3.21 -31.25 0.93
N SER A 446 4.06 -30.71 1.80
CA SER A 446 4.49 -29.31 1.74
C SER A 446 5.33 -29.01 0.48
N ALA A 447 6.21 -29.92 0.08
CA ALA A 447 6.98 -29.83 -1.15
C ALA A 447 6.09 -29.89 -2.40
N ALA A 448 5.08 -30.77 -2.43
CA ALA A 448 4.09 -30.83 -3.51
C ALA A 448 3.36 -29.49 -3.69
N ALA A 449 2.79 -28.95 -2.61
CA ALA A 449 2.12 -27.65 -2.63
C ALA A 449 3.06 -26.50 -3.03
N ALA A 450 4.36 -26.58 -2.68
CA ALA A 450 5.36 -25.59 -3.08
C ALA A 450 5.70 -25.65 -4.58
N VAL A 451 5.68 -26.84 -5.21
CA VAL A 451 5.80 -26.98 -6.67
C VAL A 451 4.57 -26.39 -7.36
N GLU A 452 3.38 -26.82 -6.97
CA GLU A 452 2.10 -26.42 -7.58
C GLU A 452 1.85 -24.90 -7.51
N SER A 453 2.20 -24.26 -6.40
CA SER A 453 2.08 -22.80 -6.18
C SER A 453 3.23 -21.96 -6.77
N CYS A 454 4.18 -22.59 -7.46
CA CYS A 454 5.44 -22.00 -7.93
C CYS A 454 6.29 -21.35 -6.82
N GLU A 455 6.07 -21.72 -5.55
CA GLU A 455 6.86 -21.22 -4.42
C GLU A 455 8.25 -21.87 -4.40
N LEU A 456 8.40 -23.10 -4.89
CA LEU A 456 9.69 -23.75 -5.12
C LEU A 456 10.54 -22.92 -6.10
N ALA A 457 10.02 -22.60 -7.28
CA ALA A 457 10.75 -21.86 -8.31
C ALA A 457 11.25 -20.49 -7.80
N ARG A 458 10.42 -19.77 -7.02
CA ARG A 458 10.82 -18.52 -6.33
C ARG A 458 11.91 -18.75 -5.27
N ALA A 459 11.83 -19.85 -4.50
CA ALA A 459 12.85 -20.20 -3.52
C ALA A 459 14.18 -20.58 -4.19
N THR A 460 14.15 -21.32 -5.30
CA THR A 460 15.32 -21.66 -6.10
C THR A 460 15.99 -20.42 -6.67
N LEU A 461 15.24 -19.47 -7.24
CA LEU A 461 15.83 -18.21 -7.74
C LEU A 461 16.48 -17.37 -6.64
N GLN A 462 15.92 -17.37 -5.43
CA GLN A 462 16.53 -16.71 -4.28
C GLN A 462 17.83 -17.41 -3.84
N CYS A 463 17.88 -18.75 -3.86
CA CYS A 463 19.09 -19.49 -3.55
C CYS A 463 20.15 -19.35 -4.66
N PHE A 464 19.76 -19.33 -5.93
CA PHE A 464 20.66 -19.09 -7.07
C PHE A 464 21.42 -17.77 -6.89
N ARG A 465 20.71 -16.68 -6.54
CA ARG A 465 21.30 -15.36 -6.27
C ARG A 465 22.21 -15.29 -5.02
N LEU A 466 22.28 -16.36 -4.23
CA LEU A 466 23.22 -16.49 -3.11
C LEU A 466 24.41 -17.41 -3.46
N CYS A 467 24.23 -18.34 -4.39
CA CYS A 467 25.29 -19.19 -4.94
C CYS A 467 26.12 -18.47 -6.02
N ASP A 468 25.48 -17.69 -6.89
CA ASP A 468 26.13 -16.88 -7.94
C ASP A 468 26.74 -15.60 -7.33
N ALA A 469 27.72 -15.79 -6.44
CA ALA A 469 28.41 -14.71 -5.74
C ALA A 469 29.29 -13.84 -6.67
N GLN A 470 29.47 -14.26 -7.93
CA GLN A 470 30.22 -13.54 -8.97
C GLN A 470 29.30 -12.80 -9.96
N CYS A 471 27.97 -12.92 -9.83
CA CYS A 471 26.97 -12.40 -10.78
C CYS A 471 27.29 -12.80 -12.24
N CYS A 472 27.63 -14.07 -12.45
CA CYS A 472 28.02 -14.63 -13.75
C CYS A 472 26.83 -15.13 -14.59
N GLY A 473 25.67 -15.38 -13.97
CA GLY A 473 24.44 -15.83 -14.65
C GLY A 473 24.35 -17.33 -14.88
N TYR A 474 25.38 -18.07 -14.44
CA TYR A 474 25.49 -19.52 -14.45
C TYR A 474 26.16 -20.00 -13.17
N LEU A 475 25.91 -21.26 -12.79
CA LEU A 475 26.67 -21.98 -11.77
C LEU A 475 27.46 -23.11 -12.44
N SER A 476 28.67 -23.37 -11.96
CA SER A 476 29.51 -24.47 -12.44
C SER A 476 29.31 -25.74 -11.61
N TRP A 477 29.42 -26.89 -12.28
CA TRP A 477 29.46 -28.19 -11.62
C TRP A 477 30.81 -28.43 -10.90
N ASP A 478 31.92 -28.07 -11.55
CA ASP A 478 33.28 -28.31 -11.05
C ASP A 478 33.62 -27.51 -9.77
N ALA A 479 32.95 -26.37 -9.58
CA ALA A 479 33.03 -25.55 -8.37
C ALA A 479 32.07 -25.99 -7.25
N GLU A 480 31.31 -27.07 -7.47
CA GLU A 480 30.21 -27.57 -6.62
C GLU A 480 29.04 -26.59 -6.37
N GLU A 481 29.03 -25.41 -7.01
CA GLU A 481 28.01 -24.37 -6.85
C GLU A 481 26.58 -24.87 -7.13
N VAL A 482 26.43 -25.76 -8.13
CA VAL A 482 25.16 -26.43 -8.43
C VAL A 482 24.72 -27.37 -7.30
N CYS A 483 25.67 -28.07 -6.65
CA CYS A 483 25.38 -28.94 -5.51
C CYS A 483 24.94 -28.12 -4.29
N ASP A 484 25.58 -26.98 -4.04
CA ASP A 484 25.21 -26.06 -2.96
C ASP A 484 23.83 -25.42 -3.19
N LEU A 485 23.48 -25.06 -4.43
CA LEU A 485 22.13 -24.62 -4.78
C LEU A 485 21.08 -25.70 -4.47
N VAL A 486 21.31 -26.93 -4.90
CA VAL A 486 20.39 -28.06 -4.63
C VAL A 486 20.28 -28.30 -3.12
N HIS A 487 21.40 -28.29 -2.39
CA HIS A 487 21.42 -28.43 -0.94
C HIS A 487 20.59 -27.34 -0.25
N ALA A 488 20.83 -26.06 -0.58
CA ALA A 488 20.15 -24.92 0.03
C ALA A 488 18.62 -24.99 -0.19
N VAL A 489 18.16 -25.38 -1.38
CA VAL A 489 16.71 -25.47 -1.67
C VAL A 489 16.07 -26.68 -1.00
N PHE A 490 16.71 -27.86 -1.00
CA PHE A 490 16.20 -29.05 -0.31
C PHE A 490 16.12 -28.80 1.21
N GLN A 491 17.19 -28.27 1.82
CA GLN A 491 17.23 -27.90 3.23
C GLN A 491 16.15 -26.86 3.58
N ARG A 492 15.95 -25.84 2.74
CA ARG A 492 14.92 -24.80 2.93
C ARG A 492 13.48 -25.32 2.82
N LYS A 493 13.28 -26.48 2.17
CA LYS A 493 12.00 -27.23 2.17
C LYS A 493 11.95 -28.37 3.18
N GLY A 494 12.98 -28.51 4.03
CA GLY A 494 13.08 -29.53 5.07
C GLY A 494 13.29 -30.95 4.54
N LEU A 495 13.69 -31.10 3.28
CA LEU A 495 13.95 -32.39 2.65
C LEU A 495 15.42 -32.79 2.82
N PRO A 496 15.74 -34.08 2.99
CA PRO A 496 17.11 -34.57 2.90
C PRO A 496 17.66 -34.38 1.46
N THR A 497 18.88 -33.86 1.35
CA THR A 497 19.53 -33.54 0.07
C THR A 497 19.81 -34.82 -0.75
N PRO A 498 19.59 -34.83 -2.08
CA PRO A 498 19.94 -35.95 -2.96
C PRO A 498 21.46 -36.23 -3.01
N SER A 499 21.85 -37.47 -3.30
CA SER A 499 23.27 -37.83 -3.49
C SER A 499 23.89 -37.09 -4.66
N LYS A 500 25.20 -36.81 -4.60
CA LYS A 500 25.92 -36.13 -5.69
C LYS A 500 25.80 -36.88 -7.02
N ASP A 501 25.76 -38.21 -7.01
CA ASP A 501 25.58 -39.03 -8.22
C ASP A 501 24.22 -38.80 -8.89
N LEU A 502 23.15 -38.63 -8.09
CA LEU A 502 21.80 -38.33 -8.58
C LEU A 502 21.69 -36.88 -9.08
N GLN A 503 22.35 -35.95 -8.38
CA GLN A 503 22.44 -34.56 -8.83
C GLN A 503 23.19 -34.46 -10.17
N HIS A 504 24.31 -35.17 -10.31
CA HIS A 504 25.08 -35.25 -11.56
C HIS A 504 24.27 -35.88 -12.70
N LEU A 505 23.57 -37.00 -12.44
CA LEU A 505 22.74 -37.67 -13.43
C LEU A 505 21.60 -36.75 -13.95
N MET A 506 21.05 -35.88 -13.10
CA MET A 506 20.07 -34.88 -13.54
C MET A 506 20.75 -33.66 -14.21
N PHE A 507 21.90 -33.20 -13.71
CA PHE A 507 22.71 -32.13 -14.34
C PHE A 507 23.04 -32.45 -15.80
N THR A 508 23.52 -33.67 -16.09
CA THR A 508 23.84 -34.14 -17.45
C THR A 508 22.64 -34.26 -18.39
N LYS A 509 21.40 -34.08 -17.92
CA LYS A 509 20.21 -33.93 -18.79
C LYS A 509 19.97 -32.48 -19.23
N PHE A 510 20.50 -31.50 -18.50
CA PHE A 510 20.31 -30.06 -18.76
C PHE A 510 21.55 -29.40 -19.38
N ASP A 511 22.77 -29.88 -19.10
CA ASP A 511 24.00 -29.43 -19.76
C ASP A 511 24.16 -30.05 -21.16
N GLU A 512 23.19 -29.79 -22.05
CA GLU A 512 23.18 -30.28 -23.44
C GLU A 512 24.43 -29.87 -24.22
N ASP A 513 25.02 -28.72 -23.87
CA ASP A 513 26.20 -28.14 -24.51
C ASP A 513 27.53 -28.71 -23.96
N LEU A 514 27.47 -29.59 -22.95
CA LEU A 514 28.63 -30.18 -22.24
C LEU A 514 29.62 -29.12 -21.71
N SER A 515 29.07 -28.04 -21.17
CA SER A 515 29.78 -26.83 -20.76
C SER A 515 30.33 -26.86 -19.32
N GLY A 516 29.93 -27.84 -18.52
CA GLY A 516 30.22 -27.90 -17.08
C GLY A 516 29.51 -26.82 -16.26
N ARG A 517 28.47 -26.19 -16.84
CA ARG A 517 27.78 -25.00 -16.33
C ARG A 517 26.29 -25.07 -16.66
N LEU A 518 25.44 -24.49 -15.81
CA LEU A 518 24.03 -24.28 -16.11
C LEU A 518 23.67 -22.82 -15.88
N CYS A 519 22.93 -22.21 -16.81
CA CYS A 519 22.44 -20.84 -16.59
C CYS A 519 21.38 -20.80 -15.48
N ALA A 520 21.03 -19.60 -15.00
CA ALA A 520 20.00 -19.41 -13.98
C ALA A 520 18.69 -20.15 -14.30
N GLN A 521 18.27 -20.16 -15.56
CA GLN A 521 17.03 -20.78 -16.01
C GLN A 521 17.10 -22.31 -16.00
N ASP A 522 18.24 -22.89 -16.41
CA ASP A 522 18.45 -24.35 -16.40
C ASP A 522 18.66 -24.88 -14.98
N CYS A 523 19.33 -24.12 -14.11
CA CYS A 523 19.43 -24.40 -12.67
C CYS A 523 18.03 -24.49 -12.01
N LEU A 524 17.09 -23.64 -12.43
CA LEU A 524 15.71 -23.68 -11.96
C LEU A 524 14.96 -24.92 -12.47
N CYS A 525 15.15 -25.29 -13.74
CA CYS A 525 14.59 -26.51 -14.32
C CYS A 525 15.14 -27.78 -13.63
N LEU A 526 16.45 -27.84 -13.37
CA LEU A 526 17.13 -28.91 -12.65
C LEU A 526 16.51 -29.19 -11.28
N VAL A 527 16.28 -28.13 -10.48
CA VAL A 527 15.73 -28.28 -9.13
C VAL A 527 14.25 -28.67 -9.15
N ASP A 528 13.44 -28.10 -10.05
CA ASP A 528 12.04 -28.52 -10.23
C ASP A 528 11.95 -29.98 -10.72
N ALA A 529 12.81 -30.41 -11.63
CA ALA A 529 12.91 -31.80 -12.09
C ALA A 529 13.28 -32.76 -10.96
N LEU A 530 14.25 -32.40 -10.09
CA LEU A 530 14.59 -33.18 -8.90
C LEU A 530 13.40 -33.29 -7.93
N PHE A 531 12.73 -32.19 -7.60
CA PHE A 531 11.55 -32.21 -6.72
C PHE A 531 10.39 -33.03 -7.30
N ARG A 532 10.12 -32.90 -8.62
CA ARG A 532 9.08 -33.69 -9.29
C ARG A 532 9.45 -35.17 -9.35
N ALA A 533 10.70 -35.52 -9.58
CA ALA A 533 11.16 -36.91 -9.51
C ALA A 533 10.96 -37.51 -8.10
N VAL A 534 11.32 -36.77 -7.04
CA VAL A 534 11.07 -37.16 -5.63
C VAL A 534 9.58 -37.43 -5.40
N LEU A 535 8.71 -36.51 -5.83
CA LEU A 535 7.26 -36.56 -5.58
C LEU A 535 6.52 -37.62 -6.41
N SER A 536 6.93 -37.83 -7.66
CA SER A 536 6.36 -38.83 -8.59
C SER A 536 6.91 -40.24 -8.36
N SER A 537 7.88 -40.43 -7.45
CA SER A 537 8.28 -41.76 -7.00
C SER A 537 7.09 -42.53 -6.41
N PRO A 538 6.84 -43.81 -6.77
CA PRO A 538 5.71 -44.58 -6.25
C PRO A 538 5.63 -44.61 -4.72
N ALA A 539 6.78 -44.68 -4.04
CA ALA A 539 6.85 -44.63 -2.58
C ALA A 539 6.36 -43.28 -2.01
N ALA A 540 6.63 -42.16 -2.70
CA ALA A 540 6.19 -40.83 -2.29
C ALA A 540 4.69 -40.61 -2.59
N VAL A 541 4.15 -41.25 -3.64
CA VAL A 541 2.70 -41.29 -3.89
C VAL A 541 2.00 -42.07 -2.77
N SER A 542 2.45 -43.28 -2.46
CA SER A 542 1.89 -44.09 -1.36
C SER A 542 1.97 -43.37 -0.01
N ALA A 543 3.12 -42.82 0.35
CA ALA A 543 3.33 -42.12 1.62
C ALA A 543 2.43 -40.88 1.77
N ARG A 544 2.21 -40.12 0.69
CA ARG A 544 1.29 -38.96 0.69
C ARG A 544 -0.17 -39.40 0.91
N MET A 545 -0.58 -40.55 0.37
CA MET A 545 -1.94 -41.08 0.49
C MET A 545 -2.23 -41.72 1.86
N THR A 546 -1.27 -42.41 2.47
CA THR A 546 -1.50 -43.16 3.73
C THR A 546 -1.88 -42.29 4.93
N GLU A 547 -1.46 -41.02 4.96
CA GLU A 547 -1.84 -40.05 6.01
C GLU A 547 -3.08 -39.21 5.62
N GLN A 548 -3.72 -39.53 4.49
CA GLN A 548 -4.96 -38.90 4.04
C GLN A 548 -6.21 -39.76 4.35
N ALA A 549 -6.02 -40.95 4.92
CA ALA A 549 -7.04 -41.58 5.74
C ALA A 549 -7.42 -40.59 6.85
N PRO A 550 -8.70 -40.18 6.97
CA PRO A 550 -9.08 -39.21 7.98
C PRO A 550 -8.74 -39.77 9.36
N GLU A 551 -8.11 -38.95 10.22
CA GLU A 551 -8.09 -39.22 11.65
C GLU A 551 -9.55 -39.25 12.12
N GLY A 552 -10.11 -40.48 12.18
CA GLY A 552 -11.49 -40.71 12.57
C GLY A 552 -11.74 -40.01 13.90
N PRO A 553 -12.90 -39.35 14.07
CA PRO A 553 -13.12 -38.35 15.11
C PRO A 553 -12.62 -38.90 16.43
N ILE A 554 -11.59 -38.27 17.00
CA ILE A 554 -10.88 -38.79 18.16
C ILE A 554 -11.88 -38.88 19.30
N VAL A 555 -12.40 -40.08 19.52
CA VAL A 555 -13.21 -40.43 20.68
C VAL A 555 -12.23 -40.48 21.83
N SER A 556 -11.93 -39.29 22.36
CA SER A 556 -11.22 -39.12 23.62
C SER A 556 -11.84 -40.10 24.62
N PRO A 557 -11.04 -40.98 25.25
CA PRO A 557 -11.54 -41.92 26.25
C PRO A 557 -11.84 -41.16 27.55
N GLY A 558 -12.86 -40.30 27.47
CA GLY A 558 -13.45 -39.57 28.58
C GLY A 558 -14.17 -40.55 29.48
N SER A 559 -13.90 -40.40 30.78
CA SER A 559 -14.49 -41.12 31.88
C SER A 559 -16.04 -41.07 31.91
N ASP A 560 -16.60 -41.94 32.75
CA ASP A 560 -17.98 -41.91 33.25
C ASP A 560 -19.08 -42.48 32.33
N LEU A 561 -19.04 -43.81 32.15
CA LEU A 561 -20.23 -44.63 31.82
C LEU A 561 -20.54 -45.67 32.92
N SER A 562 -20.46 -45.25 34.18
CA SER A 562 -20.91 -46.05 35.33
C SER A 562 -22.44 -46.00 35.52
N GLY A 563 -23.19 -46.72 34.68
CA GLY A 563 -24.58 -47.09 35.02
C GLY A 563 -25.62 -47.04 33.90
N LEU A 564 -25.70 -48.09 33.09
CA LEU A 564 -26.96 -48.51 32.44
C LEU A 564 -26.96 -50.05 32.23
N PRO A 565 -27.89 -50.81 32.84
CA PRO A 565 -27.99 -52.26 32.63
C PRO A 565 -28.92 -52.58 31.44
N GLY A 566 -28.35 -52.78 30.25
CA GLY A 566 -29.11 -53.04 29.02
C GLY A 566 -28.57 -54.23 28.20
N LYS A 567 -29.21 -55.39 28.30
CA LYS A 567 -28.86 -56.58 27.49
C LYS A 567 -29.06 -56.30 25.98
N TRP A 568 -28.00 -56.43 25.20
CA TRP A 568 -28.09 -56.72 23.76
C TRP A 568 -27.16 -57.88 23.43
N THR A 569 -27.70 -58.92 22.80
CA THR A 569 -27.02 -60.20 22.59
C THR A 569 -26.63 -60.42 21.13
N SER A 570 -25.39 -60.86 20.92
CA SER A 570 -24.98 -61.85 19.91
C SER A 570 -25.66 -61.77 18.54
N TRP A 571 -24.95 -61.18 17.56
CA TRP A 571 -25.06 -61.58 16.15
C TRP A 571 -23.70 -62.10 15.66
N HIS A 572 -23.73 -63.15 14.84
CA HIS A 572 -22.56 -63.99 14.59
C HIS A 572 -21.54 -63.39 13.60
N SER A 573 -20.27 -63.70 13.85
CA SER A 573 -19.23 -63.68 12.82
C SER A 573 -19.53 -64.72 11.73
N HIS A 574 -19.47 -64.30 10.47
CA HIS A 574 -19.24 -65.22 9.35
C HIS A 574 -17.95 -64.81 8.64
N ALA A 575 -17.00 -65.75 8.55
CA ALA A 575 -15.75 -65.54 7.84
C ALA A 575 -15.92 -65.88 6.36
N CYS A 576 -15.49 -64.98 5.47
CA CYS A 576 -15.32 -65.25 4.05
C CYS A 576 -13.82 -65.38 3.73
N SER A 577 -13.32 -66.62 3.75
CA SER A 577 -11.98 -66.93 3.22
C SER A 577 -12.03 -66.92 1.69
N GLY A 578 -11.45 -65.89 1.07
CA GLY A 578 -11.42 -65.72 -0.39
C GLY A 578 -10.08 -66.15 -1.01
N ASP A 579 -9.92 -67.44 -1.32
CA ASP A 579 -8.71 -67.98 -1.97
C ASP A 579 -8.48 -67.36 -3.35
N SER A 580 -7.50 -66.46 -3.45
CA SER A 580 -7.01 -65.92 -4.73
C SER A 580 -5.74 -66.65 -5.16
N LYS A 581 -5.91 -67.78 -5.87
CA LYS A 581 -4.80 -68.51 -6.48
C LYS A 581 -4.05 -67.62 -7.48
N ARG A 582 -2.78 -67.34 -7.20
CA ARG A 582 -1.84 -66.79 -8.20
C ARG A 582 -1.65 -67.82 -9.31
N MET A 583 -2.08 -67.52 -10.54
CA MET A 583 -1.47 -68.12 -11.72
C MET A 583 -0.13 -67.43 -11.99
N LEU A 584 0.96 -68.14 -11.71
CA LEU A 584 2.26 -67.83 -12.30
C LEU A 584 2.30 -68.43 -13.71
N VAL A 585 2.13 -67.58 -14.72
CA VAL A 585 2.50 -67.93 -16.10
C VAL A 585 3.98 -67.59 -16.27
N ALA A 586 4.81 -68.62 -16.38
CA ALA A 586 6.20 -68.46 -16.78
C ALA A 586 6.27 -68.36 -18.31
N SER A 587 6.58 -67.18 -18.84
CA SER A 587 6.97 -67.04 -20.25
C SER A 587 8.46 -67.28 -20.38
N SER A 588 8.84 -68.30 -21.15
CA SER A 588 10.23 -68.58 -21.52
C SER A 588 10.36 -68.64 -23.05
N VAL A 589 10.84 -67.53 -23.61
CA VAL A 589 11.61 -67.41 -24.86
C VAL A 589 12.56 -66.23 -24.65
#